data_AF-A0A8T5DXJ2-F1
#
_entry.id   AF-A0A8T5DXJ2-F1
#
_cell.length_a   1.000
_cell.length_b   1.000
_cell.length_c   1.000
_cell.angle_alpha   90.00
_cell.angle_beta   90.00
_cell.angle_gamma   90.00
#
_symmetry.space_group_name_H-M   'P 1'
#
loop_
_entity.id
_entity.type
_entity.pdbx_description
1 polymer ?
#
loop_
_entity_poly.entity_id
_entity_poly.type
_entity_poly.pdbx_seq_one_letter_code
_entity_poly.pdbx_strand_id
1 'polypeptide(L)' 'MDDIKTNVEIADRTGHSSLSLTKKETLDLIEGNQGSWIYQNNRMVQASDIADANWADVGTIRIMPGLTGGQ' A
#
# COMPACT_ATOMS: atom_id res chain seq x y z
N MET A 1 13.37 15.58 10.91
CA MET A 1 13.34 14.26 10.28
C MET A 1 12.17 14.31 9.33
N ASP A 2 12.45 14.62 8.07
CA ASP A 2 11.45 14.69 7.01
C ASP A 2 10.93 13.27 6.79
N ASP A 3 9.71 13.02 7.23
CA ASP A 3 9.09 11.72 7.07
C ASP A 3 8.80 11.54 5.57
N ILE A 4 9.48 10.58 4.94
CA ILE A 4 9.37 10.37 3.50
C ILE A 4 7.94 9.92 3.21
N LYS A 5 7.18 10.78 2.54
CA LYS A 5 5.82 10.49 2.12
C LYS A 5 5.84 9.89 0.73
N THR A 6 5.10 8.81 0.56
CA THR A 6 4.84 8.25 -0.75
C THR A 6 3.37 8.31 -1.11
N ASN A 7 3.09 8.20 -2.42
CA ASN A 7 1.73 8.07 -2.89
C ASN A 7 1.25 6.63 -2.68
N VAL A 8 0.18 6.50 -1.90
CA VAL A 8 -0.50 5.24 -1.59
C VAL A 8 -1.89 5.28 -2.22
N GLU A 9 -2.14 4.38 -3.15
CA GLU A 9 -3.44 4.22 -3.79
C GLU A 9 -4.18 3.05 -3.15
N ILE A 10 -5.35 3.30 -2.56
CA ILE A 10 -6.21 2.28 -1.98
C ILE A 10 -7.37 2.06 -2.94
N ALA A 11 -7.45 0.88 -3.56
CA ALA A 11 -8.62 0.53 -4.35
C ALA A 11 -9.78 0.14 -3.43
N ASP A 12 -11.00 0.51 -3.80
CA ASP A 12 -12.22 0.16 -3.08
C ASP A 12 -13.34 -0.09 -4.11
N ARG A 13 -14.47 -0.65 -3.67
CA ARG A 13 -15.69 -0.81 -4.49
C ARG A 13 -16.16 0.47 -5.18
N THR A 14 -15.79 1.65 -4.67
CA THR A 14 -16.10 2.95 -5.28
C THR A 14 -15.11 3.40 -6.35
N GLY A 15 -13.98 2.71 -6.53
CA GLY A 15 -12.90 3.06 -7.46
C GLY A 15 -11.53 2.96 -6.78
N HIS A 16 -10.91 4.11 -6.50
CA HIS A 16 -9.67 4.18 -5.72
C HIS A 16 -9.54 5.54 -5.02
N SER A 17 -8.79 5.56 -3.92
CA SER A 17 -8.39 6.76 -3.19
C SER A 17 -6.87 6.88 -3.22
N SER A 18 -6.34 8.04 -3.57
CA SER A 18 -4.90 8.33 -3.52
C SER A 18 -4.58 9.19 -2.31
N LEU A 19 -3.66 8.74 -1.47
CA LEU A 19 -3.22 9.41 -0.24
C LEU A 19 -1.70 9.57 -0.25
N SER A 20 -1.19 10.68 0.27
CA SER A 20 0.25 10.86 0.51
C SER A 20 0.57 10.51 1.97
N LEU A 21 1.10 9.31 2.19
CA LEU A 21 1.28 8.73 3.52
C LEU A 21 2.75 8.47 3.81
N THR A 22 3.08 8.54 5.10
CA THR A 22 4.37 8.11 5.64
C THR A 22 4.51 6.59 5.64
N LYS A 23 5.74 6.12 5.88
CA LYS A 23 6.00 4.69 6.08
C LYS A 23 5.09 4.08 7.14
N LYS A 24 5.01 4.75 8.28
CA LYS A 24 4.23 4.27 9.42
C LYS A 24 2.74 4.21 9.10
N GLU A 25 2.18 5.26 8.52
CA GLU A 25 0.75 5.31 8.16
C GLU A 25 0.39 4.24 7.12
N THR A 26 1.30 3.97 6.18
CA THR A 26 1.07 2.94 5.15
C THR A 26 1.08 1.54 5.75
N LEU A 27 2.01 1.25 6.66
CA LEU A 27 2.07 -0.04 7.36
C LEU A 27 0.82 -0.26 8.22
N ASP A 28 0.38 0.76 8.95
CA ASP A 28 -0.85 0.72 9.74
C ASP A 28 -2.08 0.41 8.87
N LEU A 29 -2.15 1.02 7.69
CA LEU A 29 -3.19 0.75 6.69
C LEU A 29 -3.15 -0.69 6.16
N ILE A 30 -1.96 -1.22 5.89
CA ILE A 30 -1.77 -2.60 5.44
C ILE A 30 -2.19 -3.58 6.54
N GLU A 31 -1.80 -3.32 7.79
CA GLU A 31 -2.18 -4.13 8.94
C GLU A 31 -3.70 -4.11 9.20
N GLY A 32 -4.35 -2.96 9.00
CA GLY A 32 -5.80 -2.84 9.08
C GLY A 32 -6.56 -3.53 7.94
N ASN A 33 -5.89 -3.81 6.82
CA ASN A 33 -6.46 -4.41 5.61
C ASN A 33 -5.85 -5.79 5.31
N GLN A 34 -5.76 -6.64 6.34
CA GLN A 34 -5.24 -8.01 6.18
C GLN A 34 -5.96 -8.77 5.06
N GLY A 35 -5.20 -9.43 4.18
CA GLY A 35 -5.72 -10.11 2.99
C GLY A 35 -5.77 -9.23 1.73
N SER A 36 -5.34 -7.98 1.81
CA SER A 36 -5.15 -7.11 0.64
C SER A 36 -3.88 -7.43 -0.11
N TRP A 37 -3.91 -7.25 -1.43
CA TRP A 37 -2.75 -7.32 -2.29
C TRP A 37 -2.05 -5.97 -2.34
N ILE A 38 -0.74 -5.99 -2.10
CA ILE A 38 0.07 -4.78 -2.09
C ILE A 38 0.93 -4.80 -3.35
N TYR A 39 0.96 -3.67 -4.04
CA TYR A 39 1.76 -3.47 -5.22
C TYR A 39 2.72 -2.31 -4.98
N GLN A 40 4.00 -2.53 -5.29
CA GLN A 40 5.02 -1.51 -5.40
C GLN A 40 5.37 -1.35 -6.87
N ASN A 41 5.14 -0.17 -7.45
CA ASN A 41 5.51 0.13 -8.84
C ASN A 41 5.06 -0.96 -9.84
N ASN A 42 3.77 -1.35 -9.75
CA ASN A 42 3.13 -2.42 -10.52
C ASN A 42 3.60 -3.87 -10.24
N ARG A 43 4.43 -4.11 -9.22
CA ARG A 43 4.81 -5.46 -8.78
C ARG A 43 4.16 -5.79 -7.47
N MET A 44 3.52 -6.97 -7.39
CA MET A 44 2.96 -7.45 -6.13
C MET A 44 4.09 -7.80 -5.16
N VAL A 45 3.99 -7.31 -3.92
CA VAL A 45 4.97 -7.49 -2.85
C VAL A 45 4.24 -7.81 -1.53
N GLN A 46 4.96 -8.31 -0.52
CA GLN A 46 4.39 -8.55 0.80
C GLN A 46 4.45 -7.29 1.66
N ALA A 47 3.64 -7.24 2.72
CA ALA A 47 3.67 -6.17 3.72
C ALA A 47 5.07 -6.01 4.35
N SER A 48 5.75 -7.13 4.60
CA SER A 48 7.12 -7.17 5.09
C SER A 48 8.12 -6.54 4.12
N ASP A 49 7.96 -6.77 2.82
CA ASP A 49 8.84 -6.14 1.82
C ASP A 49 8.72 -4.62 1.84
N ILE A 50 7.52 -4.07 2.10
CA ILE A 50 7.30 -2.62 2.24
C ILE A 50 7.92 -2.07 3.53
N ALA A 51 7.90 -2.86 4.60
CA ALA A 51 8.54 -2.50 5.86
C ALA A 51 10.07 -2.43 5.72
N ASP A 52 10.67 -3.28 4.90
CA ASP A 52 12.11 -3.30 4.62
C ASP A 52 12.53 -2.47 3.38
N ALA A 53 11.57 -1.98 2.60
CA ALA A 53 11.83 -1.20 1.39
C ALA A 53 12.54 0.13 1.68
N ASN A 54 13.29 0.62 0.68
CA ASN A 54 13.84 1.96 0.71
C ASN A 54 12.78 2.99 0.28
N TRP A 55 12.25 3.75 1.24
CA TRP A 55 11.19 4.74 1.00
C TRP A 55 11.62 5.93 0.14
N ALA A 56 12.92 6.17 0.00
CA ALA A 56 13.43 7.16 -0.94
C ALA A 56 13.24 6.76 -2.42
N ASP A 57 13.07 5.46 -2.70
CA ASP A 57 12.92 4.89 -4.06
C ASP A 57 11.65 4.02 -4.21
N VAL A 58 10.82 3.96 -3.17
CA VAL A 58 9.69 3.01 -3.13
C VAL A 58 8.67 3.26 -4.25
N GLY A 59 8.61 4.50 -4.76
CA GLY A 59 7.64 4.90 -5.78
C GLY A 59 6.21 4.77 -5.25
N THR A 60 5.26 4.53 -6.14
CA THR A 60 3.85 4.40 -5.76
C THR A 60 3.55 3.03 -5.15
N ILE A 61 2.91 3.05 -3.98
CA ILE A 61 2.30 1.87 -3.36
C ILE A 61 0.83 1.81 -3.76
N ARG A 62 0.33 0.65 -4.12
CA ARG A 62 -1.10 0.42 -4.34
C ARG A 62 -1.58 -0.75 -3.49
N ILE A 63 -2.58 -0.50 -2.67
CA ILE A 63 -3.26 -1.49 -1.82
C ILE A 63 -4.57 -1.82 -2.53
N MET A 64 -4.73 -3.08 -2.92
CA MET A 64 -5.97 -3.59 -3.49
C MET A 64 -6.61 -4.57 -2.52
N PRO A 65 -7.92 -4.48 -2.25
CA PRO A 65 -8.60 -5.51 -1.49
C PRO A 65 -8.39 -6.82 -2.24
N GLY A 66 -8.12 -7.90 -1.52
CA GLY A 66 -8.03 -9.22 -2.13
C GLY A 66 -9.30 -9.46 -2.93
N LEU A 67 -9.16 -9.96 -4.17
CA LEU A 67 -10.32 -10.43 -4.92
C LEU A 67 -10.85 -11.68 -4.21
N THR A 68 -11.75 -11.50 -3.25
CA THR A 68 -12.60 -12.59 -2.76
C THR A 68 -13.52 -12.92 -3.93
N GLY A 69 -13.12 -13.89 -4.75
CA GLY A 69 -13.95 -14.41 -5.82
C GLY A 69 -15.28 -14.89 -5.24
N GLY A 70 -16.36 -14.19 -5.60
CA GLY A 70 -17.78 -14.56 -5.50
C GLY A 70 -18.22 -15.33 -4.25
N GLN A 71 -18.99 -14.67 -3.38
CA GLN A 71 -19.99 -15.39 -2.59
C GLN A 71 -21.31 -15.41 -3.36
#